data_AF-A0A3M6TCW8-F1
#
_entry.id   AF-A0A3M6TCW8-F1
#
_cell.length_a   1.000
_cell.length_b   1.000
_cell.length_c   1.000
_cell.angle_alpha   90.00
_cell.angle_beta   90.00
_cell.angle_gamma   90.00
#
_symmetry.space_group_name_H-M   'P 1'
#
loop_
_entity.id
_entity.type
_entity.pdbx_description
1 polymer ?
#
loop_
_entity_poly.entity_id
_entity_poly.type
_entity_poly.pdbx_seq_one_letter_code
_entity_poly.pdbx_strand_id
1 'polypeptide(L)' 'MEMILTGDPISAEDAQKSGLVSKVFPAEELVNEAIKTASKTSSLSKIAAQIAKEAVNTGYEKDYILRKECFTQHFQQ' A
#
# COMPACT_ATOMS: atom_id res chain seq x y z
N MET A 1 5.48 13.92 5.06
CA MET A 1 6.69 14.26 4.29
C MET A 1 7.95 14.23 5.16
N GLU A 2 7.83 14.44 6.47
CA GLU A 2 8.97 14.34 7.40
C GLU A 2 9.71 13.00 7.33
N MET A 3 9.02 11.85 7.38
CA MET A 3 9.67 10.54 7.27
C MET A 3 10.61 10.40 6.04
N ILE A 4 10.24 10.98 4.90
CA ILE A 4 11.03 10.88 3.66
C ILE A 4 12.30 11.74 3.74
N LEU A 5 12.29 12.79 4.57
CA LEU A 5 13.35 13.78 4.66
C LEU A 5 14.23 13.62 5.92
N THR A 6 13.67 13.16 7.04
CA THR A 6 14.37 13.00 8.32
C THR A 6 14.81 11.57 8.58
N GLY A 7 14.14 10.58 7.98
CA GLY A 7 14.45 9.16 8.16
C GLY A 7 14.12 8.60 9.55
N ASP A 8 13.35 9.35 10.36
CA ASP A 8 13.02 8.92 11.72
C ASP A 8 12.08 7.70 11.74
N PRO A 9 12.25 6.80 12.73
CA PRO A 9 11.38 5.66 12.89
C PRO A 9 9.98 6.11 13.31
N ILE A 10 8.97 5.62 12.58
CA ILE A 10 7.56 5.87 12.90
C ILE A 10 7.03 4.83 13.88
N SER A 11 6.14 5.25 14.78
CA SER A 11 5.41 4.32 15.64
C SER A 11 4.39 3.51 14.83
N ALA A 12 4.00 2.33 15.32
CA ALA A 12 3.02 1.49 14.64
C ALA A 12 1.64 2.19 14.51
N GLU A 13 1.26 2.99 15.52
CA GLU A 13 -0.01 3.74 15.52
C GLU A 13 0.00 4.87 14.49
N ASP A 14 1.11 5.60 14.39
CA ASP A 14 1.23 6.70 13.42
C ASP A 14 1.35 6.16 11.99
N ALA A 15 1.95 4.98 11.80
CA ALA A 15 1.96 4.27 10.53
C ALA A 15 0.55 3.83 10.11
N GLN A 16 -0.30 3.42 11.06
CA GLN A 16 -1.71 3.10 10.79
C GLN A 16 -2.49 4.34 10.36
N LYS A 17 -2.36 5.45 11.08
CA LYS A 17 -3.03 6.73 10.75
C LYS A 17 -2.61 7.27 9.40
N SER A 18 -1.33 7.09 9.06
CA SER A 18 -0.76 7.51 7.77
C SER A 18 -1.18 6.60 6.60
N GLY A 19 -1.91 5.51 6.87
CA GLY A 19 -2.32 4.53 5.86
C GLY A 19 -1.19 3.62 5.36
N LEU A 20 -0.02 3.65 6.02
CA LEU A 20 1.13 2.79 5.68
C LEU A 20 0.89 1.34 6.13
N VAL A 21 0.13 1.15 7.21
CA VAL A 21 -0.23 -0.16 7.77
C VAL A 21 -1.75 -0.22 7.94
N SER A 22 -2.38 -1.34 7.55
CA SER A 22 -3.84 -1.47 7.67
C SER A 22 -4.33 -1.75 9.09
N LYS A 23 -3.58 -2.52 9.91
CA LYS A 23 -3.94 -2.90 11.28
C LYS A 23 -2.70 -3.11 12.15
N VAL A 24 -2.79 -2.73 13.42
CA VAL A 24 -1.74 -2.91 14.44
C VAL A 24 -2.19 -3.98 15.44
N PHE A 25 -1.29 -4.90 15.78
CA PHE A 25 -1.53 -6.00 16.72
C PHE A 25 -0.34 -6.13 17.68
N PRO A 26 -0.54 -6.68 18.89
CA PRO A 26 0.57 -7.04 19.78
C PRO A 26 1.44 -8.14 19.17
N ALA A 27 2.72 -8.18 19.53
CA ALA A 27 3.73 -9.03 18.88
C ALA A 27 3.38 -10.53 18.92
N GLU A 28 2.74 -10.98 19.99
CA GLU A 28 2.37 -12.39 20.22
C GLU A 28 1.22 -12.86 19.32
N GLU A 29 0.33 -11.95 18.91
CA GLU A 29 -0.87 -12.27 18.12
C GLU A 29 -0.71 -11.98 16.62
N LEU A 30 0.38 -11.28 16.25
CA LEU A 30 0.60 -10.75 14.91
C LEU A 30 0.56 -11.83 13.83
N VAL A 31 1.18 -12.98 14.11
CA VAL A 31 1.22 -14.13 13.18
C VAL A 31 -0.16 -14.77 13.05
N ASN A 32 -0.88 -14.95 14.17
CA ASN A 32 -2.18 -15.60 14.17
C ASN A 32 -3.23 -14.77 13.42
N GLU A 33 -3.28 -13.46 13.64
CA GLU A 33 -4.20 -12.56 12.95
C GLU A 33 -3.82 -12.34 11.48
N ALA A 34 -2.51 -12.37 11.14
CA ALA A 34 -2.06 -12.38 9.75
C ALA A 34 -2.53 -13.64 9.00
N ILE A 35 -2.38 -14.82 9.61
CA ILE A 35 -2.85 -16.09 9.03
C ILE A 35 -4.36 -16.05 8.84
N LYS A 36 -5.12 -15.60 9.83
CA LYS A 36 -6.59 -15.49 9.75
C LYS A 36 -7.04 -14.57 8.61
N THR A 37 -6.35 -13.44 8.43
CA THR A 37 -6.61 -12.51 7.32
C THR A 37 -6.24 -13.13 5.97
N ALA A 38 -5.12 -13.85 5.90
CA ALA A 38 -4.70 -14.59 4.72
C ALA A 38 -5.68 -15.72 4.37
N SER A 39 -6.17 -16.47 5.36
CA SER A 39 -7.19 -17.50 5.18
C SER A 39 -8.46 -16.90 4.60
N LYS A 40 -8.98 -15.80 5.18
CA LYS A 40 -10.16 -15.09 4.65
C LYS A 40 -9.95 -14.63 3.21
N THR A 41 -8.76 -14.16 2.88
CA THR A 41 -8.41 -13.72 1.51
C THR A 41 -8.30 -14.90 0.56
N SER A 42 -7.76 -16.04 1.02
CA SER A 42 -7.61 -17.26 0.23
C SER A 42 -8.94 -17.97 -0.03
N SER A 43 -9.95 -17.76 0.82
CA SER A 43 -11.32 -18.23 0.61
C SER A 43 -12.07 -17.47 -0.49
N LEU A 44 -11.56 -16.32 -0.92
CA LEU A 44 -12.12 -15.57 -2.05
C LEU A 44 -11.73 -16.23 -3.38
N SER A 45 -12.52 -15.98 -4.42
CA SER A 45 -12.20 -16.46 -5.77
C SER A 45 -10.86 -15.91 -6.22
N LYS A 46 -9.92 -16.81 -6.58
CA LYS A 46 -8.57 -16.45 -7.04
C LYS A 46 -8.61 -15.47 -8.21
N ILE A 47 -9.55 -15.67 -9.15
CA ILE A 47 -9.71 -14.83 -10.34
C ILE A 47 -10.17 -13.42 -9.92
N ALA A 48 -11.16 -13.33 -9.02
CA ALA A 48 -11.66 -12.03 -8.56
C ALA A 48 -10.59 -11.24 -7.79
N ALA A 49 -9.82 -11.91 -6.93
CA ALA A 49 -8.72 -11.28 -6.20
C ALA A 49 -7.59 -10.81 -7.13
N GLN A 50 -7.29 -11.56 -8.20
CA GLN A 50 -6.30 -11.17 -9.20
C GLN A 50 -6.74 -9.95 -9.99
N ILE A 51 -7.97 -9.96 -10.53
CA ILE A 51 -8.53 -8.82 -11.27
C ILE A 51 -8.61 -7.58 -10.38
N ALA A 52 -9.01 -7.74 -9.11
CA ALA A 52 -9.06 -6.62 -8.17
C ALA A 52 -7.67 -6.02 -7.91
N LYS A 53 -6.63 -6.85 -7.73
CA LYS A 53 -5.25 -6.35 -7.59
C LYS A 53 -4.77 -5.63 -8.84
N GLU A 54 -5.04 -6.20 -10.01
CA GLU A 54 -4.60 -5.65 -11.29
C GLU A 54 -5.29 -4.31 -11.58
N ALA A 55 -6.61 -4.21 -11.35
CA ALA A 55 -7.36 -2.97 -11.50
C ALA A 55 -6.82 -1.83 -10.61
N VAL A 56 -6.49 -2.15 -9.35
CA VAL A 56 -5.91 -1.17 -8.42
C VAL A 56 -4.50 -0.77 -8.86
N ASN A 57 -3.64 -1.72 -9.22
CA ASN A 57 -2.29 -1.43 -9.69
C ASN A 57 -2.30 -0.60 -10.98
N THR A 58 -3.13 -0.95 -11.96
CA THR A 58 -3.27 -0.17 -13.20
C THR A 58 -3.78 1.24 -12.92
N GLY A 59 -4.67 1.42 -11.95
CA GLY A 59 -5.11 2.75 -11.52
C GLY A 59 -3.95 3.60 -10.99
N TYR A 60 -3.16 3.06 -10.08
CA TYR A 60 -1.98 3.76 -9.55
C TYR A 60 -0.90 3.98 -10.62
N GLU A 61 -0.60 2.99 -11.46
CA GLU A 61 0.39 3.12 -12.54
C GLU A 61 0.01 4.21 -13.53
N LYS A 62 -1.27 4.34 -13.89
CA LYS A 62 -1.75 5.43 -14.76
C LYS A 62 -1.49 6.80 -14.15
N ASP A 63 -1.75 6.96 -12.86
CA ASP A 63 -1.44 8.22 -12.15
C ASP A 63 0.06 8.52 -12.16
N TYR A 64 0.92 7.51 -11.95
CA TYR A 64 2.38 7.71 -11.99
C TYR A 64 2.91 8.00 -13.39
N ILE A 65 2.36 7.37 -14.44
CA ILE A 65 2.78 7.56 -15.83
C ILE A 65 2.37 8.95 -16.33
N LEU A 66 1.11 9.36 -16.11
CA LEU A 66 0.65 10.70 -16.50
C LEU A 66 1.45 11.81 -15.81
N ARG A 67 1.88 11.60 -14.56
CA ARG A 67 2.74 12.54 -13.84
C ARG A 67 4.16 12.58 -14.40
N LYS A 68 4.74 11.45 -14.81
CA LYS A 68 6.05 11.40 -15.47
C LYS A 68 6.05 12.09 -16.84
N GLU A 69 5.00 11.87 -17.63
CA GLU A 69 4.87 12.52 -18.94
C GLU A 69 4.70 14.04 -18.80
N CYS A 70 3.86 14.48 -17.85
CA CYS A 70 3.66 15.90 -17.57
C CYS A 70 4.95 16.60 -17.07
N PHE A 71 5.71 15.95 -16.18
CA PHE A 71 6.97 16.48 -15.66
C PHE A 71 8.06 16.56 -16.74
N THR A 72 8.11 15.58 -17.65
CA THR A 72 9.07 15.60 -18.77
C THR A 72 8.74 16.71 -19.78
N GLN A 73 7.46 17.00 -20.03
CA GLN A 73 7.07 18.02 -21.00
C GLN A 73 7.15 19.46 -20.48
N HIS A 74 7.01 19.70 -19.17
CA HIS A 74 6.99 21.06 -18.60
C HIS A 74 8.34 21.54 -18.02
N PHE A 75 9.33 20.66 -17.85
CA PHE A 75 10.64 21.03 -17.26
C PHE A 75 11.79 21.09 -18.29
N GLN A 76 11.49 20.93 -19.58
CA GLN A 76 12.44 21.07 -20.70
C GLN A 76 12.14 22.28 -21.62
N GLN A 77 11.33 23.25 -21.17
CA GLN A 77 11.26 24.58 -21.78
C GLN A 77 11.83 25.64 -20.85
#